data_AF-A0AB72ZKY2-F1
#
_entry.id   AF-A0AB72ZKY2-F1
#
_cell.length_a   1.000
_cell.length_b   1.000
_cell.length_c   1.000
_cell.angle_alpha   90.00
_cell.angle_beta   90.00
_cell.angle_gamma   90.00
#
_symmetry.space_group_name_H-M   'P 1'
#
loop_
_entity.id
_entity.type
_entity.pdbx_description
1 polymer ?
#
loop_
_entity_poly.entity_id
_entity_poly.type
_entity_poly.pdbx_seq_one_letter_code
_entity_poly.pdbx_strand_id
1 'polypeptide(L)'
;VKATGDQGRVADAIYPQQPIIALVYVCAPVAQAIDFVISGISYADSTTTAAINTAIDEVFFTEGQPGGKILWSSLLLAIGEVPGSGGFIMASPSANIELQTGKLPVRGTVSYL
;
A
#
# COMPACT_ATOMS: atom_id res chain seq x y z
N VAL A 1 9.80 -28.59 -1.43
CA VAL A 1 9.75 -28.11 -2.83
C VAL A 1 10.91 -27.14 -3.03
N LYS A 2 11.68 -27.24 -4.12
CA LYS A 2 12.77 -26.30 -4.42
C LYS A 2 12.17 -24.98 -4.94
N ALA A 3 12.63 -23.84 -4.42
CA ALA A 3 12.20 -22.53 -4.91
C ALA A 3 12.65 -22.32 -6.37
N THR A 4 11.82 -21.66 -7.18
CA THR A 4 12.08 -21.33 -8.60
C THR A 4 11.81 -19.84 -8.86
N GLY A 5 12.20 -19.33 -10.03
CA GLY A 5 12.01 -17.91 -10.37
C GLY A 5 12.77 -16.98 -9.42
N ASP A 6 12.15 -15.86 -9.05
CA ASP A 6 12.78 -14.87 -8.14
C ASP A 6 12.99 -15.41 -6.73
N GLN A 7 12.09 -16.24 -6.23
CA GLN A 7 12.29 -16.92 -4.93
C GLN A 7 13.52 -17.84 -4.96
N GLY A 8 13.76 -18.52 -6.09
CA GLY A 8 14.99 -19.30 -6.31
C GLY A 8 16.24 -18.43 -6.34
N ARG A 9 16.20 -17.32 -7.10
CA ARG A 9 17.33 -16.37 -7.19
C ARG A 9 17.73 -15.80 -5.82
N VAL A 10 16.75 -15.45 -4.99
CA VAL A 10 17.01 -14.95 -3.63
C VAL A 10 17.57 -16.07 -2.75
N ALA A 11 16.99 -17.27 -2.80
CA ALA A 11 17.48 -18.41 -2.03
C ALA A 11 18.94 -18.75 -2.37
N ASP A 12 19.28 -18.81 -3.66
CA ASP A 12 20.64 -19.10 -4.14
C ASP A 12 21.65 -18.02 -3.69
N ALA A 13 21.23 -16.75 -3.63
CA ALA A 13 22.09 -15.64 -3.20
C ALA A 13 22.34 -15.61 -1.68
N ILE A 14 21.34 -15.98 -0.87
CA ILE A 14 21.43 -15.98 0.60
C ILE A 14 22.16 -17.24 1.12
N TYR A 15 22.02 -18.38 0.44
CA TYR A 15 22.57 -19.66 0.86
C TYR A 15 24.07 -19.63 1.25
N PRO A 16 25.00 -19.01 0.50
CA PRO A 16 26.40 -18.94 0.91
C PRO A 16 26.68 -17.96 2.06
N GLN A 17 25.75 -17.07 2.39
CA GLN A 17 25.90 -16.05 3.44
C GLN A 17 25.32 -16.48 4.79
N GLN A 18 24.59 -17.59 4.83
CA GLN A 18 23.89 -18.03 6.04
C GLN A 18 24.87 -18.54 7.12
N PRO A 19 24.73 -18.10 8.39
CA PRO A 19 25.44 -18.69 9.52
C PRO A 19 25.05 -20.16 9.75
N ILE A 20 25.98 -20.99 10.25
CA ILE A 20 25.80 -22.44 10.43
C ILE A 20 24.56 -22.81 11.28
N ILE A 21 24.12 -21.92 12.17
CA ILE A 21 23.03 -22.16 13.12
C ILE A 21 21.73 -21.40 12.80
N ALA A 22 21.70 -20.59 11.73
CA ALA A 22 20.55 -19.75 11.43
C ALA A 22 19.73 -20.33 10.28
N LEU A 23 18.42 -20.46 10.48
CA LEU A 23 17.48 -20.86 9.45
C LEU A 23 16.85 -19.61 8.84
N VAL A 24 17.24 -19.29 7.61
CA VAL A 24 16.79 -18.08 6.91
C VAL A 24 15.64 -18.42 5.97
N TYR A 25 14.51 -17.71 6.13
CA TYR A 25 13.35 -17.84 5.27
C TYR A 25 13.07 -16.52 4.55
N VAL A 26 12.63 -16.64 3.31
CA VAL A 26 12.12 -15.53 2.51
C VAL A 26 10.69 -15.88 2.10
N CYS A 27 9.77 -15.01 2.46
CA CYS A 27 8.35 -15.19 2.19
C CYS A 27 7.83 -13.97 1.44
N ALA A 28 6.97 -14.20 0.44
CA ALA A 28 6.22 -13.11 -0.16
C ALA A 28 5.24 -12.54 0.90
N PRO A 29 5.12 -11.21 1.03
CA PRO A 29 4.16 -10.61 1.92
C PRO A 29 2.73 -10.90 1.44
N VAL A 30 1.79 -10.94 2.38
CA VAL A 30 0.37 -11.13 2.07
C VAL A 30 -0.29 -9.77 1.91
N ALA A 31 -1.11 -9.61 0.88
CA ALA A 31 -1.86 -8.36 0.67
C ALA A 31 -2.79 -8.06 1.86
N GLN A 32 -2.80 -6.79 2.29
CA GLN A 32 -3.72 -6.22 3.26
C GLN A 32 -4.53 -5.13 2.55
N ALA A 33 -5.78 -5.45 2.21
CA ALA A 33 -6.67 -4.51 1.54
C ALA A 33 -7.08 -3.40 2.50
N ILE A 34 -6.96 -2.15 2.03
CA ILE A 34 -7.40 -0.96 2.77
C ILE A 34 -8.49 -0.27 1.98
N ASP A 35 -9.70 -0.22 2.57
CA ASP A 35 -10.84 0.43 1.97
C ASP A 35 -10.88 1.93 2.32
N PHE A 36 -11.38 2.73 1.40
CA PHE A 36 -11.46 4.18 1.50
C PHE A 36 -12.89 4.68 1.35
N VAL A 37 -13.21 5.72 2.11
CA VAL A 37 -14.44 6.50 1.96
C VAL A 37 -14.06 7.96 1.82
N ILE A 38 -14.29 8.52 0.64
CA ILE A 38 -13.99 9.90 0.30
C ILE A 38 -15.32 10.59 -0.03
N SER A 39 -15.60 11.68 0.67
CA SER A 39 -16.86 12.43 0.52
C SER A 39 -16.60 13.87 0.10
N GLY A 40 -17.66 14.59 -0.28
CA GLY A 40 -17.58 16.04 -0.57
C GLY A 40 -17.13 16.36 -1.99
N ILE A 41 -16.91 15.33 -2.81
CA ILE A 41 -16.52 15.41 -4.22
C ILE A 41 -17.47 14.60 -5.10
N SER A 42 -18.76 14.56 -4.76
CA SER A 42 -19.78 13.82 -5.53
C SER A 42 -19.93 14.28 -6.99
N TYR A 43 -19.37 15.45 -7.32
CA TYR A 43 -19.31 16.00 -8.67
C TYR A 43 -18.07 15.55 -9.47
N ALA A 44 -17.10 14.89 -8.84
CA ALA A 44 -15.88 14.45 -9.50
C ALA A 44 -16.18 13.39 -10.56
N ASP A 45 -15.54 13.52 -11.72
CA ASP A 45 -15.73 12.59 -12.83
C ASP A 45 -14.87 11.31 -12.66
N SER A 46 -15.00 10.38 -13.61
CA SER A 46 -14.19 9.17 -13.63
C SER A 46 -12.69 9.44 -13.78
N THR A 47 -12.31 10.58 -14.37
CA THR A 47 -10.91 10.95 -14.59
C THR A 47 -10.26 11.37 -13.27
N THR A 48 -10.91 12.26 -12.52
CA THR A 48 -10.46 12.70 -11.19
C THR A 48 -10.43 11.53 -10.22
N THR A 49 -11.48 10.70 -10.15
CA THR A 49 -11.51 9.54 -9.24
C THR A 49 -10.46 8.48 -9.61
N ALA A 50 -10.16 8.28 -10.90
CA ALA A 50 -9.04 7.43 -11.31
C ALA A 50 -7.68 8.02 -10.90
N ALA A 51 -7.48 9.34 -11.03
CA ALA A 51 -6.26 10.00 -10.59
C ALA A 51 -6.07 9.92 -9.06
N ILE A 52 -7.14 10.05 -8.28
CA ILE A 52 -7.13 9.82 -6.83
C ILE A 52 -6.71 8.39 -6.51
N ASN A 53 -7.27 7.39 -7.20
CA ASN A 53 -6.89 5.99 -7.00
C ASN A 53 -5.40 5.75 -7.28
N THR A 54 -4.87 6.33 -8.36
CA THR A 54 -3.43 6.26 -8.69
C THR A 54 -2.57 6.93 -7.62
N ALA A 55 -2.98 8.09 -7.10
CA ALA A 55 -2.25 8.78 -6.04
C ALA A 55 -2.19 7.94 -4.74
N ILE A 56 -3.28 7.25 -4.39
CA ILE A 56 -3.30 6.31 -3.26
C ILE A 56 -2.33 5.14 -3.51
N ASP A 57 -2.35 4.57 -4.72
CA ASP A 57 -1.49 3.45 -5.08
C ASP A 57 0.00 3.86 -5.01
N GLU A 58 0.35 5.08 -5.39
CA GLU A 58 1.72 5.62 -5.28
C GLU A 58 2.17 5.80 -3.82
N VAL A 59 1.30 6.30 -2.95
CA VAL A 59 1.59 6.39 -1.50
C VAL A 59 1.81 4.98 -0.93
N PHE A 60 0.97 4.01 -1.32
CA PHE A 60 1.12 2.62 -0.87
C PHE A 60 2.41 1.99 -1.38
N PHE A 61 2.83 2.33 -2.60
CA PHE A 61 4.10 1.87 -3.15
C PHE A 61 5.31 2.48 -2.42
N THR A 62 5.23 3.77 -2.09
CA THR A 62 6.35 4.52 -1.49
C THR A 62 6.50 4.24 0.01
N GLU A 63 5.41 4.20 0.76
CA GLU A 63 5.42 4.03 2.22
C GLU A 63 5.12 2.60 2.68
N GLY A 64 4.64 1.74 1.77
CA GLY A 64 4.25 0.37 2.08
C GLY A 64 5.45 -0.49 2.49
N GLN A 65 5.49 -0.87 3.76
CA GLN A 65 6.47 -1.81 4.29
C GLN A 65 5.83 -2.76 5.32
N PRO A 66 6.22 -4.05 5.35
CA PRO A 66 5.64 -4.98 6.31
C PRO A 66 5.91 -4.60 7.77
N GLY A 67 4.86 -4.57 8.59
CA GLY A 67 4.97 -4.13 9.99
C GLY A 67 5.14 -2.62 10.18
N GLY A 68 5.14 -1.84 9.10
CA GLY A 68 5.27 -0.38 9.16
C GLY A 68 3.93 0.34 9.20
N LYS A 69 3.98 1.59 8.79
CA LYS A 69 2.86 2.53 8.91
C LYS A 69 2.78 3.43 7.68
N ILE A 70 1.58 3.66 7.19
CA ILE A 70 1.30 4.65 6.16
C ILE A 70 0.73 5.89 6.84
N LEU A 71 1.30 7.05 6.52
CA LEU A 71 0.91 8.30 7.13
C LEU A 71 -0.38 8.82 6.48
N TRP A 72 -1.36 9.11 7.32
CA TRP A 72 -2.62 9.72 6.92
C TRP A 72 -2.41 11.08 6.27
N SER A 73 -1.43 11.85 6.77
CA SER A 73 -1.04 13.13 6.16
C SER A 73 -0.53 12.96 4.73
N SER A 74 0.24 11.91 4.44
CA SER A 74 0.74 11.65 3.09
C SER A 74 -0.40 11.32 2.13
N LEU A 75 -1.38 10.53 2.58
CA LEU A 75 -2.60 10.27 1.80
C LEU A 75 -3.40 11.55 1.52
N LEU A 76 -3.57 12.41 2.53
CA LEU A 76 -4.27 13.69 2.36
C LEU A 76 -3.55 14.62 1.38
N LEU A 77 -2.23 14.72 1.46
CA LEU A 77 -1.42 15.53 0.55
C LEU A 77 -1.53 15.01 -0.88
N ALA A 78 -1.30 13.71 -1.08
CA ALA A 78 -1.34 13.09 -2.41
C ALA A 78 -2.72 13.25 -3.08
N ILE A 79 -3.81 13.10 -2.32
CA ILE A 79 -5.17 13.30 -2.85
C ILE A 79 -5.46 14.78 -3.10
N GLY A 80 -5.00 15.67 -2.21
CA GLY A 80 -5.17 17.12 -2.35
C GLY A 80 -4.43 17.73 -3.55
N GLU A 81 -3.38 17.07 -4.04
CA GLU A 81 -2.66 17.47 -5.25
C GLU A 81 -3.38 17.09 -6.55
N VAL A 82 -4.38 16.19 -6.49
CA VAL A 82 -5.14 15.78 -7.66
C VAL A 82 -6.06 16.91 -8.15
N PRO A 83 -5.96 17.35 -9.41
CA PRO A 83 -6.87 18.35 -9.95
C PRO A 83 -8.34 17.91 -9.85
N GLY A 84 -9.17 18.79 -9.29
CA GLY A 84 -10.61 18.53 -9.09
C GLY A 84 -10.98 17.84 -7.78
N SER A 85 -10.02 17.51 -6.91
CA SER A 85 -10.29 16.91 -5.58
C SER A 85 -10.59 17.94 -4.49
N GLY A 86 -10.52 19.24 -4.78
CA GLY A 86 -10.69 20.29 -3.77
C GLY A 86 -12.00 20.15 -2.97
N GLY A 87 -11.91 20.26 -1.64
CA GLY A 87 -13.08 20.11 -0.76
C GLY A 87 -13.40 18.66 -0.34
N PHE A 88 -12.58 17.68 -0.74
CA PHE A 88 -12.75 16.31 -0.29
C PHE A 88 -12.60 16.15 1.22
N ILE A 89 -13.29 15.16 1.76
CA ILE A 89 -13.18 14.71 3.14
C ILE A 89 -12.90 13.20 3.11
N MET A 90 -11.76 12.78 3.66
CA MET A 90 -11.45 11.37 3.84
C MET A 90 -12.04 10.88 5.16
N ALA A 91 -13.18 10.18 5.09
CA ALA A 91 -13.87 9.63 6.25
C ALA A 91 -13.24 8.32 6.73
N SER A 92 -12.69 7.51 5.80
CA SER A 92 -11.91 6.32 6.12
C SER A 92 -10.76 6.16 5.13
N PRO A 93 -9.55 5.76 5.59
CA PRO A 93 -9.13 5.73 6.99
C PRO A 93 -9.04 7.15 7.59
N SER A 94 -9.31 7.29 8.89
CA SER A 94 -9.31 8.58 9.61
C SER A 94 -8.07 8.79 10.47
N ALA A 95 -7.09 7.91 10.35
CA ALA A 95 -5.83 7.90 11.07
C ALA A 95 -4.79 7.17 10.23
N ASN A 96 -3.55 7.21 10.69
CA ASN A 96 -2.46 6.47 10.06
C ASN A 96 -2.79 4.97 10.00
N ILE A 97 -2.45 4.31 8.89
CA ILE A 97 -2.72 2.89 8.70
C ILE A 97 -1.54 2.11 9.28
N GLU A 98 -1.83 1.23 10.25
CA GLU A 98 -0.85 0.28 10.78
C GLU A 98 -0.85 -1.00 9.93
N LEU A 99 0.32 -1.41 9.45
CA LEU A 99 0.49 -2.65 8.68
C LEU A 99 0.96 -3.76 9.61
N GLN A 100 0.39 -4.95 9.46
CA GLN A 100 0.85 -6.09 10.24
C GLN A 100 2.17 -6.63 9.67
N THR A 101 2.97 -7.28 10.51
CA THR A 101 4.18 -7.98 10.05
C THR A 101 3.85 -8.97 8.94
N GLY A 102 4.64 -8.94 7.87
CA GLY A 102 4.43 -9.79 6.69
C GLY A 102 3.26 -9.37 5.80
N LYS A 103 2.64 -8.20 6.02
CA LYS A 103 1.58 -7.65 5.16
C LYS A 103 2.06 -6.45 4.35
N LEU A 104 1.58 -6.32 3.13
CA LEU A 104 1.74 -5.10 2.33
C LEU A 104 0.38 -4.49 2.00
N PRO A 105 0.26 -3.15 2.00
CA PRO A 105 -0.98 -2.49 1.67
C PRO A 105 -1.30 -2.71 0.20
N VAL A 106 -2.57 -2.98 -0.07
CA VAL A 106 -3.14 -2.87 -1.41
C VAL A 106 -4.41 -2.05 -1.29
N ARG A 107 -4.67 -1.19 -2.29
CA ARG A 107 -5.91 -0.42 -2.30
C ARG A 107 -7.08 -1.39 -2.43
N GLY A 108 -8.00 -1.29 -1.47
CA GLY A 108 -9.27 -1.98 -1.49
C GLY A 108 -10.29 -1.19 -2.30
N THR A 109 -11.53 -1.21 -1.84
CA THR A 109 -12.62 -0.47 -2.44
C THR A 109 -12.52 1.01 -2.07
N VAL A 110 -12.69 1.90 -3.05
CA VAL A 110 -12.79 3.34 -2.82
C VAL A 110 -14.21 3.80 -3.11
N SER A 111 -14.90 4.26 -2.07
CA SER A 111 -16.27 4.79 -2.18
C SER A 111 -16.23 6.31 -2.23
N TYR A 112 -16.83 6.88 -3.28
CA TYR A 112 -16.97 8.32 -3.48
C TYR A 112 -18.42 8.72 -3.17
N LEU A 113 -18.63 9.58 -2.17
CA LEU A 113 -19.96 10.00 -1.67
C LEU A 113 -20.21 11.50 -1.81
#